data_AF-A0AA42HV55-F1
#
_entry.id   AF-A0AA42HV55-F1
#
_cell.length_a   1.000
_cell.length_b   1.000
_cell.length_c   1.000
_cell.angle_alpha   90.00
_cell.angle_beta   90.00
_cell.angle_gamma   90.00
#
_symmetry.space_group_name_H-M   'P 1'
#
loop_
_entity.id
_entity.type
_entity.pdbx_description
1 polymer ?
#
loop_
_entity_poly.entity_id
_entity_poly.type
_entity_poly.pdbx_seq_one_letter_code
_entity_poly.pdbx_strand_id
1 'polypeptide(L)'
;MTVAAGLPAVAHAKDAWPVKTITLVQPYAPGGTSDMLARIVALELEKRIQASVIVESKPGANGNIATAYVSRAKPDGGTFLVGSSSPVVISPSLYKSVPYNPRTDLTPITPIAKAPFLLVTGATSGINSVDELVAQIKQDKLNFGSAGAGSPQHMIAEMFHMQIKAKSPHIPYKGSAPLIIALMANEVQYGIDNPVPLKPQIDGGKLKALAITSKHASPKFPGVKSLHELGYTNFDVEPWYGMIGSKNLPKELAERMNGYVRDILAQDSVKKKISDLGAEAYGLSTAEFTALVDADIKKWGDAVKASGATAD
;
A
#
# COMPACT_ATOMS: atom_id res chain seq x y z
N MET A 1 68.10 -8.11 22.17
CA MET A 1 67.17 -6.97 22.23
C MET A 1 66.02 -7.28 21.27
N THR A 2 64.94 -7.87 21.79
CA THR A 2 63.86 -8.45 20.96
C THR A 2 62.74 -7.43 20.87
N VAL A 3 62.52 -6.85 19.68
CA VAL A 3 61.43 -5.90 19.44
C VAL A 3 60.16 -6.70 19.18
N ALA A 4 59.24 -6.67 20.13
CA ALA A 4 57.89 -7.22 19.96
C ALA A 4 57.06 -6.23 19.11
N ALA A 5 56.73 -6.63 17.88
CA ALA A 5 55.81 -5.91 17.03
C ALA A 5 54.37 -6.10 17.53
N GLY A 6 53.78 -5.05 18.12
CA GLY A 6 52.37 -5.04 18.48
C GLY A 6 51.50 -5.01 17.22
N LEU A 7 50.68 -6.04 17.01
CA LEU A 7 49.63 -6.00 16.00
C LEU A 7 48.65 -4.86 16.35
N PRO A 8 48.32 -3.96 15.41
CA PRO A 8 47.28 -2.98 15.63
C PRO A 8 45.95 -3.73 15.80
N ALA A 9 45.34 -3.56 16.97
CA ALA A 9 43.97 -3.97 17.20
C ALA A 9 43.10 -3.21 16.19
N VAL A 10 42.58 -3.93 15.19
CA VAL A 10 41.52 -3.43 14.33
C VAL A 10 40.31 -3.27 15.25
N ALA A 11 40.11 -2.06 15.74
CA ALA A 11 38.87 -1.69 16.39
C ALA A 11 37.77 -1.90 15.36
N HIS A 12 37.05 -3.02 15.45
CA HIS A 12 35.74 -3.14 14.86
C HIS A 12 34.91 -2.03 15.51
N ALA A 13 34.79 -0.90 14.82
CA ALA A 13 33.72 0.03 15.07
C ALA A 13 32.45 -0.81 15.01
N LYS A 14 31.85 -1.08 16.17
CA LYS A 14 30.47 -1.55 16.23
C LYS A 14 29.67 -0.44 15.58
N ASP A 15 29.37 -0.65 14.31
CA ASP A 15 28.66 0.25 13.42
C ASP A 15 27.49 0.89 14.17
N ALA A 16 27.60 2.19 14.45
CA ALA A 16 26.58 2.94 15.15
C ALA A 16 25.39 3.08 14.19
N TRP A 17 24.46 2.13 14.19
CA TRP A 17 23.21 2.29 13.47
C TRP A 17 22.46 3.51 14.03
N PRO A 18 21.95 4.41 13.16
CA PRO A 18 21.67 4.20 11.72
C PRO A 18 22.89 4.24 10.80
N VAL A 19 22.84 3.44 9.73
CA VAL A 19 23.73 3.61 8.57
C VAL A 19 23.56 5.03 7.99
N LYS A 20 24.58 5.54 7.28
CA LYS A 20 24.60 6.94 6.77
C LYS A 20 23.37 7.34 5.96
N THR A 21 22.72 6.38 5.30
CA THR A 21 21.50 6.59 4.51
C THR A 21 20.55 5.42 4.69
N ILE A 22 19.29 5.71 5.01
CA ILE A 22 18.19 4.74 4.99
C ILE A 22 17.37 4.95 3.71
N THR A 23 17.12 3.88 2.98
CA THR A 23 16.30 3.89 1.77
C THR A 23 14.94 3.25 2.06
N LEU A 24 13.87 4.02 1.88
CA LEU A 24 12.50 3.53 1.86
C LEU A 24 12.10 3.27 0.40
N VAL A 25 12.08 2.01 0.00
CA VAL A 25 11.67 1.56 -1.32
C VAL A 25 10.15 1.46 -1.37
N GLN A 26 9.52 2.12 -2.34
CA GLN A 26 8.08 2.04 -2.56
C GLN A 26 7.74 1.36 -3.92
N PRO A 27 6.72 0.50 -3.97
CA PRO A 27 6.48 -0.43 -5.09
C PRO A 27 5.72 0.11 -6.31
N TYR A 28 5.38 1.39 -6.39
CA TYR A 28 4.47 1.95 -7.39
C TYR A 28 5.02 3.22 -8.06
N ALA A 29 4.28 3.82 -8.99
CA ALA A 29 4.61 5.16 -9.50
C ALA A 29 4.52 6.22 -8.37
N PRO A 30 5.37 7.28 -8.38
CA PRO A 30 5.28 8.38 -7.42
C PRO A 30 3.89 9.03 -7.38
N GLY A 31 3.48 9.52 -6.20
CA GLY A 31 2.17 10.13 -6.00
C GLY A 31 1.03 9.16 -5.64
N GLY A 32 1.31 7.86 -5.52
CA GLY A 32 0.38 6.88 -4.94
C GLY A 32 0.48 6.76 -3.41
N THR A 33 -0.39 5.96 -2.79
CA THR A 33 -0.45 5.79 -1.33
C THR A 33 0.89 5.42 -0.70
N SER A 34 1.60 4.43 -1.26
CA SER A 34 2.89 4.00 -0.72
C SER A 34 3.95 5.09 -0.76
N ASP A 35 4.03 5.86 -1.85
CA ASP A 35 4.97 6.99 -1.98
C ASP A 35 4.64 8.10 -0.98
N MET A 36 3.37 8.48 -0.86
CA MET A 36 2.95 9.53 0.08
C MET A 36 3.21 9.13 1.53
N LEU A 37 2.88 7.90 1.93
CA LEU A 37 3.15 7.38 3.27
C LEU A 37 4.66 7.26 3.54
N ALA A 38 5.43 6.76 2.57
CA ALA A 38 6.89 6.68 2.69
C ALA A 38 7.51 8.06 2.90
N ARG A 39 7.05 9.10 2.18
CA ARG A 39 7.53 10.47 2.34
C ARG A 39 7.14 11.10 3.67
N ILE A 40 5.93 10.82 4.17
CA ILE A 40 5.50 11.26 5.51
C ILE A 40 6.41 10.67 6.58
N VAL A 41 6.66 9.36 6.53
CA VAL A 41 7.52 8.68 7.49
C VAL A 41 8.98 9.11 7.34
N ALA A 42 9.50 9.21 6.10
CA ALA A 42 10.88 9.60 5.83
C ALA A 42 11.21 10.97 6.44
N LEU A 43 10.34 11.97 6.26
CA LEU A 43 10.54 13.32 6.77
C LEU A 43 10.69 13.36 8.29
N GLU A 44 9.86 12.60 9.02
CA GLU A 44 9.95 12.57 10.49
C GLU A 44 11.06 11.65 10.99
N LEU A 45 11.34 10.57 10.25
CA LEU A 45 12.41 9.64 10.57
C LEU A 45 13.79 10.32 10.44
N GLU A 46 14.02 11.10 9.37
CA GLU A 46 15.24 11.87 9.16
C GLU A 46 15.55 12.80 10.34
N LYS A 47 14.54 13.52 10.86
CA LYS A 47 14.68 14.37 12.05
C LYS A 47 15.01 13.55 13.30
N ARG A 48 14.40 12.36 13.44
CA ARG A 48 14.52 11.51 14.62
C ARG A 48 15.87 10.82 14.73
N ILE A 49 16.40 10.34 13.62
CA ILE A 49 17.62 9.51 13.59
C ILE A 49 18.87 10.27 13.18
N GLN A 50 18.72 11.53 12.71
CA GLN A 50 19.81 12.38 12.24
C GLN A 50 20.66 11.73 11.13
N ALA A 51 19.99 10.96 10.26
CA ALA A 51 20.57 10.34 9.08
C ALA A 51 19.66 10.57 7.88
N SER A 52 20.23 10.59 6.68
CA SER A 52 19.47 10.82 5.46
C SER A 52 18.48 9.68 5.24
N VAL A 53 17.20 10.03 5.00
CA VAL A 53 16.16 9.06 4.64
C VAL A 53 15.63 9.39 3.25
N ILE A 54 15.90 8.52 2.29
CA ILE A 54 15.50 8.70 0.89
C ILE A 54 14.34 7.78 0.53
N VAL A 55 13.47 8.23 -0.38
CA VAL A 55 12.37 7.42 -0.92
C VAL A 55 12.70 7.05 -2.37
N GLU A 56 12.79 5.75 -2.66
CA GLU A 56 13.08 5.23 -4.00
C GLU A 56 11.86 4.50 -4.57
N SER A 57 11.53 4.77 -5.83
CA SER A 57 10.38 4.15 -6.52
C SER A 57 10.85 2.96 -7.36
N LYS A 58 10.29 1.76 -7.12
CA LYS A 58 10.56 0.54 -7.91
C LYS A 58 9.26 -0.12 -8.40
N PRO A 59 8.56 0.47 -9.39
CA PRO A 59 7.28 -0.04 -9.86
C PRO A 59 7.38 -1.35 -10.65
N GLY A 60 6.33 -2.15 -10.58
CA GLY A 60 6.08 -3.27 -11.51
C GLY A 60 5.62 -4.55 -10.83
N ALA A 61 4.91 -5.39 -11.60
CA ALA A 61 4.34 -6.67 -11.15
C ALA A 61 3.58 -6.55 -9.82
N ASN A 62 2.65 -5.60 -9.72
CA ASN A 62 1.88 -5.31 -8.50
C ASN A 62 2.72 -5.01 -7.23
N GLY A 63 4.00 -4.68 -7.39
CA GLY A 63 4.95 -4.43 -6.30
C GLY A 63 5.89 -5.60 -5.99
N ASN A 64 5.77 -6.71 -6.70
CA ASN A 64 6.65 -7.86 -6.54
C ASN A 64 8.12 -7.50 -6.82
N ILE A 65 8.40 -6.56 -7.75
CA ILE A 65 9.77 -6.13 -8.08
C ILE A 65 10.45 -5.46 -6.86
N ALA A 66 9.78 -4.48 -6.24
CA ALA A 66 10.31 -3.80 -5.05
C ALA A 66 10.43 -4.76 -3.86
N THR A 67 9.45 -5.64 -3.67
CA THR A 67 9.46 -6.62 -2.59
C THR A 67 10.64 -7.59 -2.73
N ALA A 68 10.89 -8.07 -3.95
CA ALA A 68 12.04 -8.91 -4.26
C ALA A 68 13.37 -8.18 -4.02
N TYR A 69 13.45 -6.91 -4.43
CA TYR A 69 14.62 -6.07 -4.19
C TYR A 69 14.93 -5.94 -2.70
N VAL A 70 13.95 -5.59 -1.88
CA VAL A 70 14.12 -5.44 -0.43
C VAL A 70 14.41 -6.78 0.24
N SER A 71 13.78 -7.88 -0.18
CA SER A 71 14.04 -9.22 0.39
C SER A 71 15.51 -9.65 0.29
N ARG A 72 16.23 -9.15 -0.73
CA ARG A 72 17.66 -9.42 -1.00
C ARG A 72 18.60 -8.32 -0.51
N ALA A 73 18.08 -7.23 0.07
CA ALA A 73 18.92 -6.17 0.61
C ALA A 73 19.74 -6.67 1.80
N LYS A 74 20.87 -6.00 2.08
CA LYS A 74 21.69 -6.30 3.24
C LYS A 74 20.85 -6.19 4.52
N PRO A 75 20.97 -7.11 5.48
CA PRO A 75 20.24 -7.04 6.76
C PRO A 75 20.87 -6.05 7.75
N ASP A 76 21.31 -4.89 7.26
CA ASP A 76 21.98 -3.85 8.05
C ASP A 76 21.05 -2.71 8.50
N GLY A 77 19.75 -2.83 8.21
CA GLY A 77 18.75 -1.82 8.53
C GLY A 77 18.89 -0.54 7.70
N GLY A 78 19.51 -0.60 6.52
CA GLY A 78 19.62 0.52 5.58
C GLY A 78 18.56 0.54 4.47
N THR A 79 17.77 -0.52 4.30
CA THR A 79 16.77 -0.61 3.23
C THR A 79 15.48 -1.24 3.75
N PHE A 80 14.36 -0.56 3.55
CA PHE A 80 13.02 -1.04 3.93
C PHE A 80 12.05 -0.85 2.78
N LEU A 81 11.10 -1.77 2.65
CA LEU A 81 9.92 -1.62 1.80
C LEU A 81 8.88 -0.79 2.56
N VAL A 82 8.28 0.19 1.90
CA VAL A 82 7.02 0.82 2.33
C VAL A 82 5.98 0.57 1.24
N GLY A 83 5.07 -0.36 1.49
CA GLY A 83 4.22 -0.92 0.44
C GLY A 83 2.84 -1.32 0.94
N SER A 84 1.93 -1.60 0.01
CA SER A 84 0.63 -2.19 0.33
C SER A 84 0.79 -3.63 0.82
N SER A 85 -0.26 -4.20 1.40
CA SER A 85 -0.30 -5.62 1.76
C SER A 85 -0.24 -6.57 0.55
N SER A 86 -0.66 -6.12 -0.64
CA SER A 86 -0.90 -7.00 -1.79
C SER A 86 0.31 -7.81 -2.28
N PRO A 87 1.52 -7.24 -2.46
CA PRO A 87 2.74 -8.03 -2.76
C PRO A 87 3.04 -9.09 -1.70
N VAL A 88 2.70 -8.82 -0.45
CA VAL A 88 3.14 -9.63 0.69
C VAL A 88 2.16 -10.78 0.95
N VAL A 89 0.86 -10.53 0.88
CA VAL A 89 -0.16 -11.48 1.35
C VAL A 89 -1.06 -12.05 0.24
N ILE A 90 -1.15 -11.39 -0.92
CA ILE A 90 -2.02 -11.83 -2.03
C ILE A 90 -1.19 -12.40 -3.18
N SER A 91 -0.18 -11.65 -3.64
CA SER A 91 0.62 -11.99 -4.82
C SER A 91 1.26 -13.38 -4.78
N PRO A 92 1.75 -13.89 -3.64
CA PRO A 92 2.29 -15.25 -3.55
C PRO A 92 1.30 -16.37 -3.87
N SER A 93 -0.01 -16.10 -3.80
CA SER A 93 -1.07 -17.05 -4.19
C SER A 93 -1.68 -16.73 -5.56
N LEU A 94 -1.56 -15.48 -6.02
CA LEU A 94 -2.19 -14.99 -7.25
C LEU A 94 -1.31 -15.14 -8.50
N TYR A 95 0.00 -14.98 -8.36
CA TYR A 95 0.96 -15.20 -9.46
C TYR A 95 1.44 -16.65 -9.45
N LYS A 96 1.68 -17.23 -10.63
CA LYS A 96 2.29 -18.55 -10.79
C LYS A 96 3.61 -18.67 -10.03
N SER A 97 4.37 -17.59 -9.99
CA SER A 97 5.56 -17.48 -9.14
C SER A 97 5.84 -16.04 -8.75
N VAL A 98 6.35 -15.87 -7.53
CA VAL A 98 6.94 -14.60 -7.06
C VAL A 98 8.40 -14.85 -6.64
N PRO A 99 9.32 -13.89 -6.86
CA PRO A 99 10.76 -14.09 -6.62
C PRO A 99 11.19 -13.85 -5.16
N TYR A 100 10.32 -14.19 -4.20
CA TYR A 100 10.55 -14.12 -2.74
C TYR A 100 9.53 -14.99 -2.00
N ASN A 101 9.87 -15.44 -0.80
CA ASN A 101 8.91 -16.04 0.14
C ASN A 101 8.52 -15.01 1.21
N PRO A 102 7.23 -14.64 1.34
CA PRO A 102 6.80 -13.58 2.25
C PRO A 102 7.00 -13.90 3.74
N ARG A 103 7.12 -15.19 4.10
CA ARG A 103 7.29 -15.63 5.50
C ARG A 103 8.76 -15.74 5.91
N THR A 104 9.66 -16.03 4.97
CA THR A 104 11.07 -16.31 5.29
C THR A 104 12.04 -15.26 4.79
N ASP A 105 11.66 -14.46 3.78
CA ASP A 105 12.56 -13.51 3.14
C ASP A 105 12.24 -12.04 3.48
N LEU A 106 11.25 -11.81 4.35
CA LEU A 106 10.79 -10.50 4.75
C LEU A 106 10.68 -10.43 6.29
N THR A 107 11.04 -9.28 6.86
CA THR A 107 10.93 -9.02 8.30
C THR A 107 9.90 -7.91 8.52
N PRO A 108 8.68 -8.20 9.00
CA PRO A 108 7.69 -7.17 9.31
C PRO A 108 8.24 -6.17 10.35
N ILE A 109 8.07 -4.86 10.09
CA ILE A 109 8.47 -3.82 11.05
C ILE A 109 7.24 -3.28 11.77
N THR A 110 6.34 -2.60 11.06
CA THR A 110 5.06 -2.09 11.59
C THR A 110 4.13 -1.69 10.44
N PRO A 111 2.80 -1.81 10.56
CA PRO A 111 1.88 -1.16 9.63
C PRO A 111 1.87 0.34 9.88
N ILE A 112 1.99 1.12 8.81
CA ILE A 112 1.99 2.59 8.84
C ILE A 112 0.55 3.11 8.86
N ALA A 113 -0.27 2.63 7.92
CA ALA A 113 -1.64 3.06 7.79
C ALA A 113 -2.53 1.94 7.28
N LYS A 114 -3.83 2.09 7.48
CA LYS A 114 -4.86 1.28 6.84
C LYS A 114 -5.97 2.20 6.32
N ALA A 115 -6.63 1.79 5.25
CA ALA A 115 -7.77 2.52 4.72
C ALA A 115 -8.64 1.63 3.83
N PRO A 116 -9.97 1.83 3.81
CA PRO A 116 -10.82 1.23 2.79
C PRO A 116 -10.50 1.82 1.40
N PHE A 117 -11.13 1.30 0.37
CA PHE A 117 -11.10 1.87 -0.98
C PHE A 117 -12.32 2.78 -1.23
N LEU A 118 -12.21 3.60 -2.25
CA LEU A 118 -13.31 4.41 -2.78
C LEU A 118 -13.59 4.01 -4.22
N LEU A 119 -14.87 3.86 -4.54
CA LEU A 119 -15.37 3.86 -5.90
C LEU A 119 -15.47 5.32 -6.34
N VAL A 120 -14.71 5.69 -7.37
CA VAL A 120 -14.57 7.07 -7.84
C VAL A 120 -14.81 7.22 -9.33
N THR A 121 -15.15 8.43 -9.72
CA THR A 121 -15.27 8.85 -11.12
C THR A 121 -14.64 10.24 -11.32
N GLY A 122 -14.30 10.59 -12.56
CA GLY A 122 -13.90 11.95 -12.91
C GLY A 122 -15.06 12.94 -12.76
N ALA A 123 -14.79 14.20 -12.39
CA ALA A 123 -15.86 15.19 -12.23
C ALA A 123 -16.62 15.51 -13.53
N THR A 124 -16.01 15.24 -14.69
CA THR A 124 -16.57 15.48 -16.03
C THR A 124 -17.26 14.25 -16.65
N SER A 125 -17.31 13.13 -15.95
CA SER A 125 -17.87 11.86 -16.46
C SER A 125 -19.39 11.89 -16.67
N GLY A 126 -20.08 12.83 -16.02
CA GLY A 126 -21.55 12.83 -15.96
C GLY A 126 -22.12 11.75 -15.03
N ILE A 127 -21.29 11.06 -14.24
CA ILE A 127 -21.70 10.03 -13.27
C ILE A 127 -21.66 10.62 -11.85
N ASN A 128 -22.80 10.60 -11.15
CA ASN A 128 -22.95 11.27 -9.86
C ASN A 128 -23.36 10.34 -8.73
N SER A 129 -23.77 9.12 -9.04
CA SER A 129 -24.19 8.11 -8.07
C SER A 129 -23.78 6.70 -8.54
N VAL A 130 -23.82 5.74 -7.61
CA VAL A 130 -23.61 4.33 -7.95
C VAL A 130 -24.71 3.82 -8.89
N ASP A 131 -25.94 4.27 -8.72
CA ASP A 131 -27.06 3.86 -9.59
C ASP A 131 -26.87 4.35 -11.03
N GLU A 132 -26.44 5.61 -11.21
CA GLU A 132 -26.07 6.14 -12.53
C GLU A 132 -24.91 5.37 -13.15
N LEU A 133 -23.88 5.04 -12.35
CA LEU A 133 -22.77 4.22 -12.81
C LEU A 133 -23.27 2.85 -13.30
N VAL A 134 -24.07 2.15 -12.50
CA VAL A 134 -24.59 0.81 -12.86
C VAL A 134 -25.47 0.86 -14.10
N ALA A 135 -26.31 1.89 -14.24
CA ALA A 135 -27.13 2.09 -15.43
C ALA A 135 -26.25 2.25 -16.68
N GLN A 136 -25.15 3.01 -16.60
CA GLN A 136 -24.24 3.21 -17.71
C GLN A 136 -23.37 1.98 -18.03
N ILE A 137 -22.91 1.23 -17.02
CA ILE A 137 -22.18 -0.04 -17.24
C ILE A 137 -23.06 -1.02 -18.01
N LYS A 138 -24.34 -1.15 -17.65
CA LYS A 138 -25.29 -2.07 -18.32
C LYS A 138 -25.62 -1.69 -19.76
N GLN A 139 -25.24 -0.50 -20.21
CA GLN A 139 -25.43 -0.02 -21.60
C GLN A 139 -24.16 -0.17 -22.46
N ASP A 140 -23.09 -0.79 -21.96
CA ASP A 140 -21.82 -1.09 -22.66
C ASP A 140 -20.95 0.12 -23.05
N LYS A 141 -20.92 1.21 -22.25
CA LYS A 141 -20.19 2.45 -22.60
C LYS A 141 -19.01 2.86 -21.71
N LEU A 142 -18.60 2.07 -20.72
CA LEU A 142 -17.59 2.51 -19.74
C LEU A 142 -16.37 1.59 -19.67
N ASN A 143 -15.20 2.21 -19.68
CA ASN A 143 -13.93 1.61 -19.27
C ASN A 143 -13.70 1.89 -17.79
N PHE A 144 -13.11 0.93 -17.09
CA PHE A 144 -12.67 1.13 -15.71
C PHE A 144 -11.16 0.98 -15.58
N GLY A 145 -10.58 1.79 -14.69
CA GLY A 145 -9.16 1.76 -14.42
C GLY A 145 -8.81 1.11 -13.08
N SER A 146 -7.58 0.62 -12.98
CA SER A 146 -7.01 0.13 -11.70
C SER A 146 -5.53 0.51 -11.57
N ALA A 147 -4.98 0.38 -10.36
CA ALA A 147 -3.56 0.54 -10.09
C ALA A 147 -2.67 -0.61 -10.62
N GLY A 148 -3.24 -1.60 -11.32
CA GLY A 148 -2.51 -2.67 -11.99
C GLY A 148 -3.36 -3.94 -12.19
N ALA A 149 -2.99 -4.76 -13.18
CA ALA A 149 -3.58 -6.08 -13.34
C ALA A 149 -3.29 -6.95 -12.11
N GLY A 150 -4.32 -7.64 -11.62
CA GLY A 150 -4.29 -8.44 -10.39
C GLY A 150 -4.22 -7.63 -9.08
N SER A 151 -4.25 -6.30 -9.13
CA SER A 151 -4.26 -5.46 -7.92
C SER A 151 -5.59 -5.62 -7.13
N PRO A 152 -5.61 -5.28 -5.82
CA PRO A 152 -6.86 -5.26 -5.05
C PRO A 152 -7.93 -4.37 -5.71
N GLN A 153 -7.55 -3.25 -6.30
CA GLN A 153 -8.44 -2.36 -7.05
C GLN A 153 -9.15 -3.10 -8.18
N HIS A 154 -8.41 -3.89 -8.96
CA HIS A 154 -8.96 -4.72 -10.03
C HIS A 154 -9.93 -5.76 -9.47
N MET A 155 -9.53 -6.49 -8.42
CA MET A 155 -10.37 -7.54 -7.83
C MET A 155 -11.67 -7.00 -7.24
N ILE A 156 -11.62 -5.85 -6.57
CA ILE A 156 -12.82 -5.22 -5.99
C ILE A 156 -13.77 -4.74 -7.10
N ALA A 157 -13.23 -4.23 -8.22
CA ALA A 157 -14.06 -3.84 -9.36
C ALA A 157 -14.77 -5.05 -9.99
N GLU A 158 -14.07 -6.18 -10.14
CA GLU A 158 -14.67 -7.43 -10.61
C GLU A 158 -15.72 -7.97 -9.63
N MET A 159 -15.49 -7.88 -8.31
CA MET A 159 -16.50 -8.22 -7.30
C MET A 159 -17.75 -7.34 -7.45
N PHE A 160 -17.58 -6.06 -7.78
CA PHE A 160 -18.69 -5.15 -8.03
C PHE A 160 -19.46 -5.54 -9.29
N HIS A 161 -18.75 -5.84 -10.39
CA HIS A 161 -19.32 -6.37 -11.64
C HIS A 161 -20.14 -7.63 -11.44
N MET A 162 -19.65 -8.57 -10.63
CA MET A 162 -20.37 -9.80 -10.30
C MET A 162 -21.73 -9.52 -9.65
N GLN A 163 -21.81 -8.53 -8.75
CA GLN A 163 -23.08 -8.19 -8.08
C GLN A 163 -24.05 -7.46 -8.99
N ILE A 164 -23.56 -6.57 -9.85
CA ILE A 164 -24.43 -5.83 -10.78
C ILE A 164 -24.78 -6.64 -12.03
N LYS A 165 -24.15 -7.81 -12.22
CA LYS A 165 -24.29 -8.71 -13.38
C LYS A 165 -24.01 -8.01 -14.71
N ALA A 166 -22.98 -7.17 -14.72
CA ALA A 166 -22.52 -6.43 -15.89
C ALA A 166 -21.01 -6.22 -15.80
N LYS A 167 -20.33 -6.00 -16.93
CA LYS A 167 -18.87 -5.88 -17.01
C LYS A 167 -18.47 -4.60 -17.72
N SER A 168 -17.26 -4.14 -17.44
CA SER A 168 -16.59 -3.05 -18.16
C SER A 168 -15.19 -3.51 -18.59
N PRO A 169 -14.65 -3.04 -19.72
CA PRO A 169 -13.26 -3.29 -20.06
C PRO A 169 -12.30 -2.71 -19.01
N HIS A 170 -11.30 -3.51 -18.64
CA HIS A 170 -10.27 -3.15 -17.65
C HIS A 170 -9.06 -2.48 -18.32
N ILE A 171 -8.67 -1.32 -17.81
CA ILE A 171 -7.45 -0.61 -18.21
C ILE A 171 -6.46 -0.56 -17.02
N PRO A 172 -5.40 -1.38 -17.03
CA PRO A 172 -4.42 -1.40 -15.94
C PRO A 172 -3.39 -0.25 -16.06
N TYR A 173 -3.19 0.51 -14.99
CA TYR A 173 -2.15 1.54 -14.89
C TYR A 173 -1.00 1.08 -13.97
N LYS A 174 0.15 1.77 -14.01
CA LYS A 174 1.34 1.44 -13.19
C LYS A 174 1.27 2.00 -11.75
N GLY A 175 0.09 1.97 -11.14
CA GLY A 175 -0.19 2.53 -9.81
C GLY A 175 -1.32 3.56 -9.81
N SER A 176 -1.66 4.07 -8.62
CA SER A 176 -2.77 5.03 -8.42
C SER A 176 -2.59 6.36 -9.13
N ALA A 177 -1.38 6.92 -9.14
CA ALA A 177 -1.13 8.24 -9.75
C ALA A 177 -1.50 8.30 -11.26
N PRO A 178 -1.02 7.38 -12.12
CA PRO A 178 -1.44 7.38 -13.52
C PRO A 178 -2.93 7.06 -13.72
N LEU A 179 -3.55 6.23 -12.86
CA LEU A 179 -5.00 6.00 -12.88
C LEU A 179 -5.78 7.28 -12.60
N ILE A 180 -5.37 8.05 -11.60
CA ILE A 180 -6.04 9.31 -11.20
C ILE A 180 -5.98 10.34 -12.33
N ILE A 181 -4.84 10.44 -13.02
CA ILE A 181 -4.71 11.30 -14.20
C ILE A 181 -5.71 10.89 -15.29
N ALA A 182 -5.80 9.59 -15.59
CA ALA A 182 -6.73 9.05 -16.58
C ALA A 182 -8.21 9.27 -16.21
N LEU A 183 -8.57 9.15 -14.93
CA LEU A 183 -9.91 9.47 -14.43
C LEU A 183 -10.24 10.95 -14.62
N MET A 184 -9.31 11.85 -14.29
CA MET A 184 -9.51 13.29 -14.49
C MET A 184 -9.61 13.68 -15.96
N ALA A 185 -8.88 12.97 -16.84
CA ALA A 185 -8.94 13.13 -18.29
C ALA A 185 -10.14 12.40 -18.93
N ASN A 186 -10.91 11.64 -18.14
CA ASN A 186 -12.01 10.78 -18.59
C ASN A 186 -11.60 9.73 -19.65
N GLU A 187 -10.34 9.29 -19.65
CA GLU A 187 -9.87 8.15 -20.44
C GLU A 187 -10.49 6.83 -19.94
N VAL A 188 -10.70 6.76 -18.63
CA VAL A 188 -11.52 5.75 -17.94
C VAL A 188 -12.59 6.46 -17.13
N GLN A 189 -13.80 5.90 -17.08
CA GLN A 189 -14.96 6.60 -16.52
C GLN A 189 -15.10 6.39 -15.01
N TYR A 190 -14.54 5.30 -14.48
CA TYR A 190 -14.52 5.05 -13.05
C TYR A 190 -13.34 4.16 -12.67
N GLY A 191 -13.07 4.12 -11.37
CA GLY A 191 -12.06 3.25 -10.79
C GLY A 191 -12.35 3.01 -9.33
N ILE A 192 -11.69 2.02 -8.77
CA ILE A 192 -11.62 1.81 -7.33
C ILE A 192 -10.19 2.06 -6.91
N ASP A 193 -9.96 2.94 -5.94
CA ASP A 193 -8.61 3.22 -5.47
C ASP A 193 -8.58 3.70 -4.02
N ASN A 194 -7.38 3.85 -3.47
CA ASN A 194 -7.18 4.23 -2.09
C ASN A 194 -7.45 5.72 -1.87
N PRO A 195 -7.97 6.09 -0.69
CA PRO A 195 -8.32 7.47 -0.38
C PRO A 195 -7.11 8.41 -0.38
N VAL A 196 -5.92 7.92 -0.02
CA VAL A 196 -4.72 8.76 0.15
C VAL A 196 -4.40 9.62 -1.08
N PRO A 197 -4.27 9.06 -2.29
CA PRO A 197 -4.05 9.86 -3.49
C PRO A 197 -5.33 10.49 -4.05
N LEU A 198 -6.51 9.96 -3.71
CA LEU A 198 -7.81 10.45 -4.20
C LEU A 198 -8.30 11.70 -3.47
N LYS A 199 -8.08 11.77 -2.15
CA LYS A 199 -8.66 12.78 -1.26
C LYS A 199 -8.33 14.21 -1.70
N PRO A 200 -7.07 14.57 -2.06
CA PRO A 200 -6.79 15.90 -2.59
C PRO A 200 -7.54 16.23 -3.89
N GLN A 201 -7.78 15.23 -4.75
CA GLN A 201 -8.49 15.43 -6.00
C GLN A 201 -10.02 15.51 -5.81
N ILE A 202 -10.55 14.80 -4.82
CA ILE A 202 -11.95 14.90 -4.39
C ILE A 202 -12.20 16.27 -3.77
N ASP A 203 -11.36 16.70 -2.84
CA ASP A 203 -11.47 18.01 -2.19
C ASP A 203 -11.32 19.16 -3.20
N GLY A 204 -10.44 18.98 -4.20
CA GLY A 204 -10.27 19.91 -5.32
C GLY A 204 -11.37 19.83 -6.39
N GLY A 205 -12.39 18.99 -6.22
CA GLY A 205 -13.52 18.85 -7.15
C GLY A 205 -13.15 18.26 -8.53
N LYS A 206 -12.00 17.58 -8.64
CA LYS A 206 -11.55 16.93 -9.89
C LYS A 206 -12.04 15.49 -10.01
N LEU A 207 -12.22 14.83 -8.88
CA LEU A 207 -12.82 13.50 -8.78
C LEU A 207 -14.06 13.55 -7.87
N LYS A 208 -14.91 12.54 -8.00
CA LYS A 208 -16.07 12.34 -7.14
C LYS A 208 -16.03 10.93 -6.55
N ALA A 209 -16.16 10.83 -5.23
CA ALA A 209 -16.36 9.57 -4.54
C ALA A 209 -17.85 9.19 -4.57
N LEU A 210 -18.15 8.04 -5.15
CA LEU A 210 -19.51 7.50 -5.28
C LEU A 210 -19.85 6.59 -4.11
N ALA A 211 -18.89 5.78 -3.67
CA ALA A 211 -19.06 4.90 -2.52
C ALA A 211 -17.72 4.56 -1.86
N ILE A 212 -17.78 4.05 -0.62
CA ILE A 212 -16.64 3.50 0.13
C ILE A 212 -16.80 1.99 0.33
N THR A 213 -15.69 1.26 0.37
CA THR A 213 -15.65 -0.22 0.52
C THR A 213 -15.47 -0.66 1.97
N SER A 214 -15.68 0.21 2.95
CA SER A 214 -15.82 -0.16 4.35
C SER A 214 -17.27 -0.57 4.62
N LYS A 215 -17.48 -1.36 5.68
CA LYS A 215 -18.83 -1.75 6.12
C LYS A 215 -19.78 -0.58 6.39
N HIS A 216 -19.24 0.58 6.79
CA HIS A 216 -19.99 1.79 7.12
C HIS A 216 -19.41 3.01 6.38
N ALA A 217 -20.22 4.04 6.19
CA ALA A 217 -19.74 5.35 5.73
C ALA A 217 -18.65 5.89 6.65
N SER A 218 -17.72 6.66 6.08
CA SER A 218 -16.62 7.28 6.83
C SER A 218 -16.86 8.78 7.00
N PRO A 219 -16.70 9.34 8.21
CA PRO A 219 -16.79 10.79 8.41
C PRO A 219 -15.72 11.57 7.64
N LYS A 220 -14.66 10.89 7.17
CA LYS A 220 -13.62 11.48 6.31
C LYS A 220 -14.12 11.79 4.89
N PHE A 221 -15.26 11.23 4.50
CA PHE A 221 -15.92 11.44 3.20
C PHE A 221 -17.41 11.78 3.40
N PRO A 222 -17.72 13.01 3.87
CA PRO A 222 -19.10 13.41 4.13
C PRO A 222 -20.02 13.21 2.91
N GLY A 223 -21.16 12.57 3.13
CA GLY A 223 -22.15 12.29 2.07
C GLY A 223 -21.86 11.04 1.23
N VAL A 224 -20.71 10.39 1.38
CA VAL A 224 -20.38 9.15 0.66
C VAL A 224 -20.86 7.95 1.47
N LYS A 225 -21.80 7.18 0.91
CA LYS A 225 -22.29 5.93 1.50
C LYS A 225 -21.31 4.78 1.27
N SER A 226 -21.36 3.78 2.12
CA SER A 226 -20.72 2.49 1.84
C SER A 226 -21.46 1.73 0.74
N LEU A 227 -20.74 0.88 0.03
CA LEU A 227 -21.35 -0.11 -0.86
C LEU A 227 -22.35 -1.01 -0.10
N HIS A 228 -22.08 -1.31 1.17
CA HIS A 228 -22.98 -2.08 2.02
C HIS A 228 -24.33 -1.37 2.28
N GLU A 229 -24.30 -0.08 2.60
CA GLU A 229 -25.52 0.74 2.77
C GLU A 229 -26.30 0.92 1.45
N LEU A 230 -25.66 0.69 0.31
CA LEU A 230 -26.26 0.68 -1.02
C LEU A 230 -26.75 -0.71 -1.47
N GLY A 231 -26.67 -1.71 -0.59
CA GLY A 231 -27.18 -3.07 -0.85
C GLY A 231 -26.17 -4.03 -1.47
N TYR A 232 -24.91 -3.62 -1.63
CA TYR A 232 -23.83 -4.49 -2.11
C TYR A 232 -23.14 -5.22 -0.96
N THR A 233 -22.95 -6.52 -1.07
CA THR A 233 -22.41 -7.34 0.03
C THR A 233 -20.92 -7.61 -0.13
N ASN A 234 -20.23 -8.12 0.90
CA ASN A 234 -18.82 -8.54 0.81
C ASN A 234 -17.80 -7.43 0.40
N PHE A 235 -18.16 -6.15 0.57
CA PHE A 235 -17.25 -5.01 0.42
C PHE A 235 -16.80 -4.49 1.78
N ASP A 236 -16.04 -5.32 2.50
CA ASP A 236 -15.35 -4.92 3.73
C ASP A 236 -13.85 -5.20 3.56
N VAL A 237 -13.20 -4.36 2.76
CA VAL A 237 -11.80 -4.52 2.35
C VAL A 237 -11.03 -3.28 2.76
N GLU A 238 -10.15 -3.45 3.75
CA GLU A 238 -9.26 -2.43 4.28
C GLU A 238 -7.82 -2.96 4.25
N PRO A 239 -7.05 -2.69 3.18
CA PRO A 239 -5.63 -3.03 3.15
C PRO A 239 -4.85 -2.19 4.16
N TRP A 240 -3.82 -2.82 4.72
CA TRP A 240 -2.75 -2.11 5.40
C TRP A 240 -1.62 -1.75 4.44
N TYR A 241 -0.89 -0.71 4.81
CA TYR A 241 0.38 -0.28 4.23
C TYR A 241 1.43 -0.39 5.31
N GLY A 242 2.50 -1.14 5.06
CA GLY A 242 3.47 -1.48 6.08
C GLY A 242 4.91 -1.19 5.71
N MET A 243 5.73 -1.05 6.75
CA MET A 243 7.18 -1.08 6.64
C MET A 243 7.68 -2.50 6.85
N ILE A 244 8.52 -2.98 5.93
CA ILE A 244 9.05 -4.35 5.93
C ILE A 244 10.55 -4.30 5.64
N GLY A 245 11.35 -5.00 6.44
CA GLY A 245 12.79 -5.16 6.27
C GLY A 245 13.16 -6.39 5.44
N SER A 246 14.44 -6.52 5.13
CA SER A 246 15.00 -7.66 4.41
C SER A 246 14.99 -8.96 5.25
N LYS A 247 15.32 -10.06 4.58
CA LYS A 247 15.60 -11.34 5.22
C LYS A 247 16.71 -11.22 6.26
N ASN A 248 16.54 -11.88 7.40
CA ASN A 248 17.54 -11.95 8.48
C ASN A 248 17.93 -10.60 9.09
N LEU A 249 17.09 -9.56 8.98
CA LEU A 249 17.32 -8.31 9.70
C LEU A 249 17.41 -8.60 11.21
N PRO A 250 18.49 -8.18 11.91
CA PRO A 250 18.62 -8.38 13.34
C PRO A 250 17.41 -7.86 14.10
N LYS A 251 16.95 -8.65 15.08
CA LYS A 251 15.75 -8.37 15.86
C LYS A 251 15.83 -6.99 16.51
N GLU A 252 17.00 -6.62 17.03
CA GLU A 252 17.23 -5.33 17.69
C GLU A 252 17.08 -4.17 16.71
N LEU A 253 17.48 -4.33 15.44
CA LEU A 253 17.28 -3.30 14.41
C LEU A 253 15.81 -3.20 13.98
N ALA A 254 15.13 -4.34 13.87
CA ALA A 254 13.71 -4.38 13.56
C ALA A 254 12.88 -3.69 14.67
N GLU A 255 13.16 -4.01 15.94
CA GLU A 255 12.49 -3.40 17.10
C GLU A 255 12.82 -1.91 17.25
N ARG A 256 14.06 -1.51 16.99
CA ARG A 256 14.45 -0.09 17.05
C ARG A 256 13.77 0.72 15.94
N MET A 257 13.71 0.21 14.71
CA MET A 257 12.96 0.86 13.63
C MET A 257 11.45 0.87 13.92
N ASN A 258 10.89 -0.23 14.45
CA ASN A 258 9.49 -0.27 14.91
C ASN A 258 9.21 0.85 15.91
N GLY A 259 10.06 1.01 16.93
CA GLY A 259 9.93 2.07 17.92
C GLY A 259 9.90 3.47 17.30
N TYR A 260 10.84 3.78 16.40
CA TYR A 260 10.85 5.07 15.72
C TYR A 260 9.60 5.32 14.90
N VAL A 261 9.17 4.35 14.09
CA VAL A 261 8.00 4.53 13.23
C VAL A 261 6.72 4.62 14.06
N ARG A 262 6.58 3.85 15.14
CA ARG A 262 5.41 3.95 16.04
C ARG A 262 5.37 5.28 16.77
N ASP A 263 6.50 5.78 17.26
CA ASP A 263 6.59 7.12 17.87
C ASP A 263 6.16 8.21 16.88
N ILE A 264 6.59 8.11 15.62
CA ILE A 264 6.20 9.03 14.54
C ILE A 264 4.69 8.96 14.31
N LEU A 265 4.12 7.75 14.19
CA LEU A 265 2.68 7.56 13.98
C LEU A 265 1.82 7.95 15.18
N ALA A 266 2.41 8.06 16.37
CA ALA A 266 1.74 8.52 17.57
C ALA A 266 1.58 10.06 17.61
N GLN A 267 2.39 10.81 16.86
CA GLN A 267 2.33 12.28 16.82
C GLN A 267 1.01 12.78 16.22
N ASP A 268 0.40 13.76 16.88
CA ASP A 268 -0.90 14.32 16.44
C ASP A 268 -0.82 14.94 15.05
N SER A 269 0.30 15.59 14.71
CA SER A 269 0.54 16.16 13.38
C SER A 269 0.55 15.07 12.28
N VAL A 270 1.16 13.92 12.56
CA VAL A 270 1.25 12.79 11.63
C VAL A 270 -0.09 12.08 11.52
N LYS A 271 -0.76 11.80 12.65
CA LYS A 271 -2.12 11.25 12.68
C LYS A 271 -3.08 12.12 11.89
N LYS A 272 -3.05 13.44 12.11
CA LYS A 272 -3.87 14.39 11.37
C LYS A 272 -3.54 14.35 9.89
N LYS A 273 -2.27 14.38 9.50
CA LYS A 273 -1.86 14.34 8.08
C LYS A 273 -2.34 13.05 7.38
N ILE A 274 -2.25 11.90 8.03
CA ILE A 274 -2.75 10.62 7.49
C ILE A 274 -4.29 10.62 7.44
N SER A 275 -4.95 11.15 8.47
CA SER A 275 -6.41 11.25 8.54
C SER A 275 -7.00 12.22 7.51
N ASP A 276 -6.36 13.37 7.29
CA ASP A 276 -6.75 14.36 6.28
C ASP A 276 -6.70 13.77 4.86
N LEU A 277 -5.89 12.72 4.66
CA LEU A 277 -5.79 11.93 3.42
C LEU A 277 -6.79 10.77 3.35
N GLY A 278 -7.69 10.64 4.33
CA GLY A 278 -8.73 9.61 4.34
C GLY A 278 -8.28 8.24 4.89
N ALA A 279 -7.06 8.14 5.44
CA ALA A 279 -6.53 6.90 6.02
C ALA A 279 -6.54 6.94 7.57
N GLU A 280 -6.13 5.85 8.20
CA GLU A 280 -5.93 5.75 9.65
C GLU A 280 -4.48 5.32 9.94
N ALA A 281 -3.80 6.03 10.85
CA ALA A 281 -2.48 5.61 11.32
C ALA A 281 -2.63 4.34 12.17
N TYR A 282 -1.78 3.32 11.92
CA TYR A 282 -2.01 1.99 12.50
C TYR A 282 -1.02 1.62 13.63
N GLY A 283 0.28 1.48 13.33
CA GLY A 283 1.34 1.44 14.34
C GLY A 283 1.32 0.25 15.33
N LEU A 284 1.38 -0.99 14.84
CA LEU A 284 1.49 -2.19 15.68
C LEU A 284 2.95 -2.52 16.07
N SER A 285 3.14 -3.29 17.14
CA SER A 285 4.44 -3.92 17.42
C SER A 285 4.84 -4.88 16.30
N THR A 286 6.14 -5.20 16.20
CA THR A 286 6.65 -6.17 15.21
C THR A 286 5.95 -7.52 15.34
N ALA A 287 5.73 -8.02 16.57
CA ALA A 287 5.07 -9.30 16.78
C ALA A 287 3.59 -9.30 16.34
N GLU A 288 2.84 -8.26 16.69
CA GLU A 288 1.44 -8.09 16.25
C GLU A 288 1.35 -7.95 14.73
N PHE A 289 2.30 -7.24 14.10
CA PHE A 289 2.31 -7.10 12.66
C PHE A 289 2.65 -8.41 11.94
N THR A 290 3.62 -9.18 12.45
CA THR A 290 3.91 -10.52 11.93
C THR A 290 2.67 -11.42 12.01
N ALA A 291 1.96 -11.42 13.15
CA ALA A 291 0.73 -12.18 13.29
C ALA A 291 -0.36 -11.75 12.30
N LEU A 292 -0.51 -10.44 12.06
CA LEU A 292 -1.42 -9.90 11.05
C LEU A 292 -1.04 -10.38 9.64
N VAL A 293 0.24 -10.29 9.26
CA VAL A 293 0.74 -10.74 7.96
C VAL A 293 0.48 -12.24 7.77
N ASP A 294 0.77 -13.05 8.79
CA ASP A 294 0.58 -14.50 8.72
C ASP A 294 -0.88 -14.91 8.56
N ALA A 295 -1.79 -14.22 9.28
CA ALA A 295 -3.23 -14.40 9.19
C ALA A 295 -3.74 -13.98 7.80
N ASP A 296 -3.26 -12.86 7.28
CA ASP A 296 -3.65 -12.37 5.96
C ASP A 296 -3.14 -13.27 4.83
N ILE A 297 -1.91 -13.78 4.88
CA ILE A 297 -1.41 -14.75 3.90
C ILE A 297 -2.35 -15.96 3.82
N LYS A 298 -2.80 -16.47 4.98
CA LYS A 298 -3.73 -17.60 5.01
C LYS A 298 -5.08 -17.20 4.40
N LYS A 299 -5.67 -16.10 4.88
CA LYS A 299 -6.99 -15.61 4.44
C LYS A 299 -7.03 -15.41 2.93
N TRP A 300 -6.04 -14.73 2.38
CA TRP A 300 -5.99 -14.39 0.96
C TRP A 300 -5.60 -15.57 0.08
N GLY A 301 -4.74 -16.47 0.56
CA GLY A 301 -4.45 -17.72 -0.14
C GLY A 301 -5.69 -18.61 -0.29
N ASP A 302 -6.49 -18.74 0.77
CA ASP A 302 -7.76 -19.48 0.72
C ASP A 302 -8.74 -18.82 -0.27
N ALA A 303 -8.81 -17.49 -0.28
CA ALA A 303 -9.68 -16.74 -1.19
C ALA A 303 -9.29 -16.88 -2.67
N VAL A 304 -8.00 -16.78 -2.99
CA VAL A 304 -7.51 -16.96 -4.38
C VAL A 304 -7.72 -18.38 -4.86
N LYS A 305 -7.45 -19.38 -4.01
CA LYS A 305 -7.70 -20.79 -4.35
C LYS A 305 -9.17 -21.07 -4.62
N ALA A 306 -10.07 -20.49 -3.82
CA ALA A 306 -11.52 -20.64 -3.99
C ALA A 306 -12.04 -19.96 -5.27
N SER A 307 -11.43 -18.84 -5.68
CA SER A 307 -11.84 -18.11 -6.88
C SER A 307 -11.27 -18.66 -8.19
N GLY A 308 -10.12 -19.35 -8.13
CA GLY A 308 -9.38 -19.79 -9.32
C GLY A 308 -8.69 -18.65 -10.08
N ALA A 309 -8.57 -17.48 -9.46
CA ALA A 309 -7.92 -16.32 -10.08
C ALA A 309 -6.41 -16.54 -10.27
N THR A 310 -5.88 -16.06 -11.39
CA THR A 310 -4.43 -15.95 -11.66
C THR A 310 -4.13 -14.58 -12.28
N ALA A 311 -2.95 -14.03 -11.99
CA ALA A 311 -2.47 -12.80 -12.61
C ALA A 311 -1.63 -13.04 -13.88
N ASP A 312 -1.21 -14.29 -14.14
CA ASP A 312 -0.39 -14.72 -15.28
C ASP A 312 -0.63 -16.18 -15.71
#